data_AF-A0A7C7M716-F1
#
_entry.id   AF-A0A7C7M716-F1
#
_cell.length_a   1.000
_cell.length_b   1.000
_cell.length_c   1.000
_cell.angle_alpha   90.00
_cell.angle_beta   90.00
_cell.angle_gamma   90.00
#
_symmetry.space_group_name_H-M   'P 1'
#
loop_
_entity.id
_entity.type
_entity.pdbx_description
1 polymer ?
#
loop_
_entity_poly.entity_id
_entity_poly.type
_entity_poly.pdbx_seq_one_letter_code
_entity_poly.pdbx_strand_id
1 'polypeptide(L)'
;MSSSLNFLWVKRRLWLVSQALALPSFPPGNVWEAYVGIIIWIPLLMRLLFLSKPFWRTLSKLSPHGGWFIKRVKKMPIRGYGLLLFNETLGFTLPPLLVLTFRMLSDPLGWSTWGETPLLAGLLLIVLLGLWVFFDFLRILRIRRMLRAIEKQNINRLKKIADAGFGLRGWLRK
;
A
#
# COMPACT_ATOMS: atom_id res chain seq x y z
N MET A 1 -3.72 21.58 38.27
CA MET A 1 -3.33 20.15 38.35
C MET A 1 -3.82 19.29 37.17
N SER A 2 -4.83 19.71 36.40
CA SER A 2 -5.31 18.98 35.20
C SER A 2 -4.36 19.07 33.98
N SER A 3 -3.65 20.18 33.82
CA SER A 3 -2.81 20.47 32.65
C SER A 3 -1.55 19.59 32.54
N SER A 4 -0.95 19.18 33.67
CA SER A 4 0.26 18.34 33.69
C SER A 4 -0.01 16.87 33.35
N LEU A 5 -1.20 16.35 33.72
CA LEU A 5 -1.64 15.00 33.39
C LEU A 5 -1.87 14.83 31.88
N ASN A 6 -2.49 15.81 31.22
CA ASN A 6 -2.65 15.80 29.76
C ASN A 6 -1.31 15.84 29.03
N PHE A 7 -0.35 16.63 29.53
CA PHE A 7 0.97 16.74 28.90
C PHE A 7 1.78 15.43 28.98
N LEU A 8 1.82 14.78 30.15
CA LEU A 8 2.47 13.49 30.33
C LEU A 8 1.82 12.39 29.48
N TRP A 9 0.49 12.43 29.37
CA TRP A 9 -0.26 11.44 28.59
C TRP A 9 -0.02 11.58 27.08
N VAL A 10 0.02 12.83 26.57
CA VAL A 10 0.40 13.13 25.19
C VAL A 10 1.84 12.72 24.91
N LYS A 11 2.78 13.06 25.80
CA LYS A 11 4.20 12.71 25.65
C LYS A 11 4.42 11.19 25.60
N ARG A 12 3.73 10.43 26.46
CA ARG A 12 3.78 8.96 26.47
C ARG A 12 3.23 8.37 25.16
N ARG A 13 2.12 8.89 24.63
CA ARG A 13 1.59 8.46 23.33
C ARG A 13 2.53 8.76 22.16
N LEU A 14 3.10 9.97 22.12
CA LEU A 14 4.04 10.35 21.06
C LEU A 14 5.29 9.46 21.06
N TRP A 15 5.78 9.08 22.25
CA TRP A 15 6.90 8.16 22.40
C TRP A 15 6.57 6.72 21.95
N LEU A 16 5.34 6.24 22.20
CA LEU A 16 4.89 4.93 21.70
C LEU A 16 4.74 4.91 20.17
N VAL A 17 4.30 6.03 19.59
CA VAL A 17 4.20 6.19 18.13
C VAL A 17 5.57 6.24 17.48
N SER A 18 6.54 6.94 18.08
CA SER A 18 7.90 6.97 17.54
C SER A 18 8.57 5.60 17.56
N GLN A 19 8.35 4.78 18.59
CA GLN A 19 8.79 3.38 18.59
C GLN A 19 8.10 2.52 17.53
N ALA A 20 6.82 2.77 17.25
CA ALA A 20 6.10 2.03 16.21
C ALA A 20 6.59 2.37 14.79
N LEU A 21 7.15 3.56 14.60
CA LEU A 21 7.70 4.04 13.32
C LEU A 21 9.23 3.92 13.24
N ALA A 22 9.90 3.51 14.32
CA ALA A 22 11.33 3.30 14.33
C ALA A 22 11.71 2.19 13.34
N LEU A 23 12.92 2.30 12.78
CA LEU A 23 13.46 1.25 11.93
C LEU A 23 13.59 -0.04 12.77
N PRO A 24 13.01 -1.16 12.32
CA PRO A 24 13.11 -2.42 13.05
C PRO A 24 14.57 -2.88 13.04
N SER A 25 15.02 -3.42 14.17
CA SER A 25 16.31 -4.10 14.24
C SER A 25 16.26 -5.42 13.46
N PHE A 26 17.40 -5.88 12.94
CA PHE A 26 17.48 -7.17 12.25
C PHE A 26 18.66 -7.98 12.78
N PRO A 27 18.43 -9.14 13.44
CA PRO A 27 17.14 -9.76 13.74
C PRO A 27 16.30 -8.96 14.77
N PRO A 28 14.96 -9.04 14.74
CA PRO A 28 14.10 -8.29 15.65
C PRO A 28 14.34 -8.71 17.11
N GLY A 29 14.53 -7.74 18.01
CA GLY A 29 14.84 -8.01 19.43
C GLY A 29 13.66 -8.55 20.23
N ASN A 30 12.44 -8.22 19.81
CA ASN A 30 11.20 -8.64 20.44
C ASN A 30 10.08 -8.89 19.42
N VAL A 31 8.96 -9.40 19.92
CA VAL A 31 7.81 -9.76 19.09
C VAL A 31 7.18 -8.53 18.42
N TRP A 32 7.18 -7.39 19.10
CA TRP A 32 6.66 -6.14 18.57
C TRP A 32 7.48 -5.62 17.37
N GLU A 33 8.80 -5.69 17.45
CA GLU A 33 9.70 -5.31 16.36
C GLU A 33 9.51 -6.22 15.14
N ALA A 34 9.25 -7.51 15.35
CA ALA A 34 8.89 -8.42 14.26
C ALA A 34 7.56 -8.03 13.60
N TYR A 35 6.54 -7.65 14.37
CA TYR A 35 5.28 -7.14 13.83
C TYR A 35 5.49 -5.91 12.96
N VAL A 36 6.18 -4.89 13.47
CA VAL A 36 6.45 -3.65 12.73
C VAL A 36 7.25 -3.93 11.47
N GLY A 37 8.34 -4.70 11.57
CA GLY A 37 9.19 -5.04 10.44
C GLY A 37 8.46 -5.84 9.37
N ILE A 38 7.72 -6.88 9.76
CA ILE A 38 7.11 -7.80 8.80
C ILE A 38 5.78 -7.26 8.25
N ILE A 39 4.96 -6.59 9.04
CA ILE A 39 3.66 -6.08 8.56
C ILE A 39 3.80 -4.78 7.78
N ILE A 40 4.74 -3.90 8.17
CA ILE A 40 4.89 -2.58 7.57
C ILE A 40 6.05 -2.58 6.57
N TRP A 41 7.27 -2.88 7.03
CA TRP A 41 8.48 -2.67 6.23
C TRP A 41 8.64 -3.67 5.09
N ILE A 42 8.40 -4.97 5.31
CA ILE A 42 8.52 -5.99 4.24
C ILE A 42 7.55 -5.70 3.09
N PRO A 43 6.23 -5.54 3.29
CA PRO A 43 5.30 -5.14 2.25
C PRO A 43 5.69 -3.85 1.55
N LEU A 44 6.12 -2.83 2.30
CA LEU A 44 6.56 -1.56 1.73
C LEU A 44 7.74 -1.76 0.77
N LEU A 45 8.75 -2.52 1.19
CA LEU A 45 9.95 -2.81 0.41
C LEU A 45 9.62 -3.65 -0.82
N MET A 46 8.79 -4.69 -0.67
CA MET A 46 8.29 -5.49 -1.78
C MET A 46 7.54 -4.62 -2.80
N ARG A 47 6.68 -3.71 -2.35
CA ARG A 47 5.97 -2.78 -3.25
C ARG A 47 6.96 -1.84 -3.94
N LEU A 48 7.95 -1.31 -3.24
CA LEU A 48 8.96 -0.46 -3.84
C LEU A 48 9.73 -1.21 -4.95
N LEU A 49 10.06 -2.49 -4.75
CA LEU A 49 10.77 -3.28 -5.76
C LEU A 49 9.87 -3.72 -6.93
N PHE A 50 8.66 -4.21 -6.65
CA PHE A 50 7.80 -4.85 -7.66
C PHE A 50 6.82 -3.90 -8.35
N LEU A 51 6.41 -2.81 -7.69
CA LEU A 51 5.46 -1.82 -8.23
C LEU A 51 6.12 -0.56 -8.77
N SER A 52 7.34 -0.20 -8.36
CA SER A 52 7.99 1.03 -8.84
C SER A 52 8.07 1.10 -10.38
N LYS A 53 8.61 0.07 -11.04
CA LYS A 53 8.72 0.03 -12.51
C LYS A 53 7.39 0.26 -13.25
N PRO A 54 6.31 -0.53 -13.01
CA PRO A 54 5.04 -0.33 -13.70
C PRO A 54 4.38 1.01 -13.32
N PHE A 55 4.57 1.48 -12.08
CA PHE A 55 4.07 2.77 -11.64
C PHE A 55 4.74 3.92 -12.39
N TRP A 56 6.08 3.97 -12.43
CA TRP A 56 6.85 4.98 -13.15
C TRP A 56 6.52 5.03 -14.65
N ARG A 57 6.38 3.86 -15.29
CA ARG A 57 5.97 3.77 -16.71
C ARG A 57 4.56 4.29 -16.97
N THR A 58 3.66 4.16 -16.01
CA THR A 58 2.27 4.62 -16.12
C THR A 58 2.17 6.11 -15.81
N LEU A 59 2.92 6.59 -14.81
CA LEU A 59 3.01 8.00 -14.43
C LEU A 59 3.58 8.86 -15.56
N SER A 60 4.67 8.42 -16.19
CA SER A 60 5.28 9.14 -17.32
C SER A 60 4.35 9.24 -18.54
N LYS A 61 3.44 8.28 -18.72
CA LYS A 61 2.43 8.28 -19.80
C LYS A 61 1.18 9.11 -19.49
N LEU A 62 0.79 9.22 -18.21
CA LEU A 62 -0.45 9.87 -17.81
C LEU A 62 -0.30 11.38 -17.55
N SER A 63 0.91 11.87 -17.27
CA SER A 63 1.13 13.30 -17.03
C SER A 63 2.52 13.77 -17.43
N PRO A 64 2.66 14.47 -18.58
CA PRO A 64 3.74 15.43 -18.76
C PRO A 64 3.62 16.59 -17.75
N HIS A 65 2.38 16.91 -17.31
CA HIS A 65 2.06 17.97 -16.34
C HIS A 65 1.06 17.44 -15.27
N GLY A 66 1.44 17.49 -13.99
CA GLY A 66 0.76 16.77 -12.88
C GLY A 66 -0.69 17.15 -12.58
N GLY A 67 -1.17 18.32 -13.01
CA GLY A 67 -2.53 18.81 -12.72
C GLY A 67 -3.67 18.08 -13.46
N TRP A 68 -3.37 17.38 -14.56
CA TRP A 68 -4.38 16.68 -15.37
C TRP A 68 -4.71 15.25 -14.90
N PHE A 69 -3.88 14.67 -14.03
CA PHE A 69 -4.01 13.29 -13.57
C PHE A 69 -5.32 13.06 -12.80
N ILE A 70 -5.65 13.95 -11.85
CA ILE A 70 -6.85 13.86 -11.02
C ILE A 70 -8.12 13.93 -11.89
N LYS A 71 -8.16 14.84 -12.86
CA LYS A 71 -9.28 14.98 -13.80
C LYS A 71 -9.42 13.74 -14.71
N ARG A 72 -8.31 13.08 -15.05
CA ARG A 72 -8.30 11.89 -15.92
C ARG A 72 -8.68 10.62 -15.17
N VAL A 73 -8.27 10.46 -13.90
CA VAL A 73 -8.71 9.36 -13.03
C VAL A 73 -10.24 9.38 -12.87
N LYS A 74 -10.83 10.57 -12.67
CA LYS A 74 -12.29 10.75 -12.55
C LYS A 74 -13.06 10.52 -13.87
N LYS A 75 -12.40 10.68 -15.02
CA LYS A 75 -12.96 10.48 -16.37
C LYS A 75 -12.69 9.08 -16.95
N MET A 76 -12.09 8.16 -16.19
CA MET A 76 -11.83 6.81 -16.70
C MET A 76 -13.16 6.06 -16.95
N PRO A 77 -13.41 5.57 -18.17
CA PRO A 77 -14.72 5.11 -18.64
C PRO A 77 -15.00 3.64 -18.27
N ILE A 78 -14.62 3.23 -17.06
CA ILE A 78 -14.78 1.84 -16.60
C ILE A 78 -15.51 1.89 -15.26
N ARG A 79 -16.82 1.56 -15.28
CA ARG A 79 -17.65 1.44 -14.08
C ARG A 79 -16.95 0.46 -13.10
N GLY A 80 -16.52 0.95 -11.94
CA GLY A 80 -15.88 0.13 -10.89
C GLY A 80 -14.38 0.33 -10.66
N TYR A 81 -13.65 1.03 -11.53
CA TYR A 81 -12.20 1.22 -11.35
C TYR A 81 -11.85 2.10 -10.14
N GLY A 82 -12.63 3.16 -9.91
CA GLY A 82 -12.47 4.00 -8.71
C GLY A 82 -12.74 3.21 -7.42
N LEU A 83 -13.74 2.33 -7.43
CA LEU A 83 -14.06 1.45 -6.30
C LEU A 83 -12.92 0.45 -6.03
N LEU A 84 -12.34 -0.10 -7.09
CA LEU A 84 -11.22 -1.04 -7.02
C LEU A 84 -9.94 -0.36 -6.51
N LEU A 85 -9.63 0.84 -7.00
CA LEU A 85 -8.46 1.61 -6.58
C LEU A 85 -8.61 2.13 -5.15
N PHE A 86 -9.84 2.49 -4.76
CA PHE A 86 -10.18 2.83 -3.38
C PHE A 86 -10.05 1.63 -2.45
N ASN A 87 -10.58 0.46 -2.83
CA ASN A 87 -10.42 -0.79 -2.08
C ASN A 87 -8.94 -1.19 -1.94
N GLU A 88 -8.15 -0.99 -2.98
CA GLU A 88 -6.71 -1.25 -2.94
C GLU A 88 -5.97 -0.24 -2.04
N THR A 89 -6.33 1.04 -2.11
CA THR A 89 -5.80 2.08 -1.22
C THR A 89 -6.14 1.77 0.24
N LEU A 90 -7.38 1.35 0.51
CA LEU A 90 -7.78 0.90 1.84
C LEU A 90 -7.00 -0.34 2.27
N GLY A 91 -6.86 -1.35 1.42
CA GLY A 91 -6.05 -2.53 1.72
C GLY A 91 -4.57 -2.19 1.98
N PHE A 92 -4.08 -1.10 1.39
CA PHE A 92 -2.75 -0.56 1.60
C PHE A 92 -2.61 0.19 2.94
N THR A 93 -3.58 1.04 3.29
CA THR A 93 -3.50 1.92 4.47
C THR A 93 -4.03 1.25 5.75
N LEU A 94 -5.00 0.35 5.63
CA LEU A 94 -5.62 -0.34 6.77
C LEU A 94 -4.62 -1.08 7.65
N PRO A 95 -3.67 -1.88 7.13
CA PRO A 95 -2.80 -2.65 8.01
C PRO A 95 -1.87 -1.79 8.87
N PRO A 96 -1.13 -0.80 8.32
CA PRO A 96 -0.36 0.13 9.15
C PRO A 96 -1.25 0.92 10.11
N LEU A 97 -2.43 1.37 9.68
CA LEU A 97 -3.37 2.09 10.55
C LEU A 97 -3.85 1.22 11.70
N LEU A 98 -4.17 -0.05 11.45
CA LEU A 98 -4.57 -1.00 12.49
C LEU A 98 -3.43 -1.21 13.49
N VAL A 99 -2.22 -1.49 13.03
CA VAL A 99 -1.04 -1.69 13.91
C VAL A 99 -0.82 -0.45 14.79
N LEU A 100 -0.87 0.75 14.21
CA LEU A 100 -0.72 2.00 14.95
C LEU A 100 -1.88 2.22 15.94
N THR A 101 -3.11 1.97 15.51
CA THR A 101 -4.31 2.13 16.35
C THR A 101 -4.26 1.19 17.55
N PHE A 102 -3.93 -0.08 17.33
CA PHE A 102 -3.73 -1.04 18.40
C PHE A 102 -2.60 -0.62 19.35
N ARG A 103 -1.48 -0.10 18.84
CA ARG A 103 -0.40 0.41 19.70
C ARG A 103 -0.80 1.63 20.54
N MET A 104 -1.73 2.44 20.05
CA MET A 104 -2.21 3.63 20.78
C MET A 104 -3.30 3.31 21.81
N LEU A 105 -4.03 2.21 21.62
CA LEU A 105 -5.17 1.83 22.46
C LEU A 105 -4.86 0.70 23.44
N SER A 106 -3.87 -0.13 23.16
CA SER A 106 -3.50 -1.28 23.98
C SER A 106 -2.16 -1.07 24.68
N ASP A 107 -2.00 -1.68 25.85
CA ASP A 107 -0.69 -1.90 26.48
C ASP A 107 0.26 -2.63 25.52
N PRO A 108 1.59 -2.54 25.71
CA PRO A 108 2.56 -3.07 24.75
C PRO A 108 2.23 -4.50 24.33
N LEU A 109 1.77 -4.64 23.09
CA LEU A 109 1.35 -5.91 22.51
C LEU A 109 2.59 -6.76 22.19
N GLY A 110 2.56 -8.00 22.67
CA GLY A 110 3.64 -8.97 22.49
C GLY A 110 4.58 -9.04 23.69
N TRP A 111 5.33 -10.14 23.74
CA TRP A 111 6.32 -10.37 24.78
C TRP A 111 7.52 -9.43 24.63
N SER A 112 8.10 -9.07 25.77
CA SER A 112 9.23 -8.14 25.83
C SER A 112 10.48 -8.75 25.20
N THR A 113 10.59 -10.08 25.25
CA THR A 113 11.66 -10.87 24.63
C THR A 113 11.10 -12.14 23.99
N TRP A 114 11.86 -12.71 23.05
CA TRP A 114 11.51 -14.01 22.46
C TRP A 114 11.54 -15.15 23.48
N GLY A 115 12.37 -15.06 24.52
CA GLY A 115 12.48 -16.08 25.56
C GLY A 115 11.25 -16.19 26.46
N GLU A 116 10.50 -15.10 26.63
CA GLU A 116 9.23 -15.08 27.36
C GLU A 116 8.05 -15.56 26.51
N THR A 117 8.24 -15.67 25.19
CA THR A 117 7.18 -16.08 24.27
C THR A 117 7.01 -17.60 24.33
N PRO A 118 5.80 -18.10 24.66
CA PRO A 118 5.51 -19.53 24.57
C PRO A 118 5.81 -20.05 23.16
N LEU A 119 6.52 -21.17 23.03
CA LEU A 119 6.96 -21.71 21.75
C LEU A 119 5.81 -21.84 20.73
N LEU A 120 4.66 -22.34 21.17
CA LEU A 120 3.48 -22.52 20.32
C LEU A 120 2.94 -21.17 19.81
N ALA A 121 2.91 -20.15 20.67
CA ALA A 121 2.48 -18.80 20.29
C ALA A 121 3.48 -18.16 19.32
N GLY A 122 4.78 -18.31 19.57
CA GLY A 122 5.85 -17.82 18.68
C GLY A 122 5.80 -18.46 17.30
N LEU A 123 5.62 -19.78 17.23
CA LEU A 123 5.47 -20.51 15.95
C LEU A 123 4.22 -20.07 15.19
N LEU A 124 3.07 -20.00 15.86
CA LEU A 124 1.82 -19.56 15.26
C LEU A 124 1.93 -18.12 14.73
N LEU A 125 2.61 -17.25 15.48
CA LEU A 125 2.89 -15.88 15.09
C LEU A 125 3.76 -15.82 13.82
N ILE A 126 4.84 -16.59 13.76
CA ILE A 126 5.70 -16.64 12.57
C ILE A 126 4.92 -17.14 11.34
N VAL A 127 4.08 -18.16 11.52
CA VAL A 127 3.22 -18.68 10.43
C VAL A 127 2.23 -17.63 9.95
N LEU A 128 1.55 -16.94 10.85
CA LEU A 128 0.61 -15.87 10.52
C LEU A 128 1.30 -14.69 9.82
N LEU A 129 2.49 -14.30 10.28
CA LEU A 129 3.29 -13.26 9.64
C LEU A 129 3.79 -13.69 8.25
N GLY A 130 4.17 -14.95 8.09
CA GLY A 130 4.51 -15.52 6.78
C GLY A 130 3.32 -15.52 5.82
N LEU A 131 2.14 -15.95 6.28
CA LEU A 131 0.90 -15.88 5.52
C LEU A 131 0.54 -14.44 5.14
N TRP A 132 0.75 -13.49 6.05
CA TRP A 132 0.53 -12.07 5.78
C TRP A 132 1.39 -11.58 4.59
N VAL A 133 2.69 -11.86 4.62
CA VAL A 133 3.61 -11.50 3.52
C VAL A 133 3.21 -12.20 2.22
N PHE A 134 2.79 -13.46 2.29
CA PHE A 134 2.31 -14.19 1.13
C PHE A 134 1.06 -13.55 0.51
N PHE A 135 0.06 -13.19 1.32
CA PHE A 135 -1.13 -12.49 0.84
C PHE A 135 -0.80 -11.10 0.27
N ASP A 136 0.14 -10.38 0.86
CA ASP A 136 0.62 -9.10 0.31
C ASP A 136 1.28 -9.29 -1.06
N PHE A 137 2.08 -10.35 -1.23
CA PHE A 137 2.67 -10.69 -2.52
C PHE A 137 1.60 -10.97 -3.59
N LEU A 138 0.59 -11.78 -3.27
CA LEU A 138 -0.53 -12.04 -4.18
C LEU A 138 -1.27 -10.75 -4.57
N ARG A 139 -1.40 -9.81 -3.62
CA ARG A 139 -1.99 -8.50 -3.85
C ARG A 139 -1.13 -7.67 -4.81
N ILE A 140 0.18 -7.62 -4.62
CA ILE A 140 1.14 -6.98 -5.54
C ILE A 140 0.97 -7.52 -6.97
N LEU A 141 0.87 -8.85 -7.15
CA LEU A 141 0.67 -9.46 -8.46
C LEU A 141 -0.66 -9.07 -9.10
N ARG A 142 -1.73 -8.96 -8.31
CA ARG A 142 -3.03 -8.46 -8.78
C ARG A 142 -2.93 -7.03 -9.29
N ILE A 143 -2.30 -6.13 -8.52
CA ILE A 143 -2.11 -4.72 -8.93
C ILE A 143 -1.31 -4.64 -10.23
N ARG A 144 -0.23 -5.43 -10.37
CA ARG A 144 0.57 -5.47 -11.60
C ARG A 144 -0.26 -5.90 -12.81
N ARG A 145 -1.13 -6.91 -12.65
CA ARG A 145 -2.05 -7.34 -13.72
C ARG A 145 -3.03 -6.24 -14.10
N MET A 146 -3.58 -5.53 -13.10
CA MET A 146 -4.48 -4.40 -13.33
C MET A 146 -3.80 -3.27 -14.10
N LEU A 147 -2.62 -2.83 -13.69
CA LEU A 147 -1.88 -1.75 -14.37
C LEU A 147 -1.59 -2.11 -15.84
N ARG A 148 -1.19 -3.36 -16.11
CA ARG A 148 -1.00 -3.84 -17.50
C ARG A 148 -2.29 -3.82 -18.32
N ALA A 149 -3.43 -4.15 -17.71
CA ALA A 149 -4.72 -4.11 -18.38
C ALA A 149 -5.10 -2.66 -18.78
N ILE A 150 -4.83 -1.67 -17.92
CA ILE A 150 -5.03 -0.24 -18.24
C ILE A 150 -4.17 0.17 -19.43
N GLU A 151 -2.89 -0.21 -19.42
CA GLU A 151 -1.97 0.13 -20.49
C GLU A 151 -2.45 -0.43 -21.85
N LYS A 152 -2.87 -1.70 -21.88
CA LYS A 152 -3.40 -2.34 -23.08
C LYS A 152 -4.71 -1.69 -23.57
N GLN A 153 -5.60 -1.32 -22.65
CA GLN A 153 -6.87 -0.67 -22.99
C GLN A 153 -6.65 0.75 -23.58
N ASN A 154 -5.69 1.51 -23.04
CA ASN A 154 -5.33 2.82 -23.59
C ASN A 154 -4.79 2.72 -25.02
N ILE A 155 -3.94 1.72 -25.31
CA ILE A 155 -3.43 1.48 -26.67
C ILE A 155 -4.56 1.19 -27.65
N ASN A 156 -5.52 0.33 -27.26
CA ASN A 156 -6.67 -0.01 -28.12
C ASN A 156 -7.56 1.21 -28.40
N ARG A 157 -7.73 2.10 -27.43
CA ARG A 157 -8.49 3.35 -27.63
C ARG A 157 -7.78 4.30 -28.58
N LEU A 158 -6.46 4.47 -28.42
CA LEU A 158 -5.67 5.30 -29.32
C LEU A 158 -5.72 4.78 -30.76
N LYS A 159 -5.65 3.46 -30.95
CA LYS A 159 -5.87 2.83 -32.26
C LYS A 159 -7.24 3.17 -32.85
N LYS A 160 -8.34 2.98 -32.08
CA LYS A 160 -9.69 3.31 -32.55
C LYS A 160 -9.87 4.78 -32.97
N ILE A 161 -9.26 5.71 -32.24
CA ILE A 161 -9.32 7.14 -32.59
C ILE A 161 -8.53 7.42 -33.87
N ALA A 162 -7.35 6.80 -34.02
CA ALA A 162 -6.57 6.91 -35.24
C ALA A 162 -7.33 6.34 -36.45
N ASP A 163 -7.90 5.15 -36.32
CA ASP A 163 -8.69 4.50 -37.38
C ASP A 163 -9.91 5.33 -37.79
N ALA A 164 -10.62 5.93 -36.83
CA ALA A 164 -11.72 6.86 -37.10
C ALA A 164 -11.25 8.15 -37.80
N GLY A 165 -10.10 8.69 -37.40
CA GLY A 165 -9.50 9.87 -38.03
C GLY A 165 -9.03 9.61 -39.47
N PHE A 166 -8.46 8.43 -39.75
CA PHE A 166 -8.10 8.01 -41.10
C PHE A 166 -9.34 7.77 -41.97
N GLY A 167 -10.42 7.19 -41.41
CA GLY A 167 -11.70 7.02 -42.12
C GLY A 167 -12.38 8.34 -42.51
N LEU A 168 -12.35 9.33 -41.62
CA LEU A 168 -12.90 10.68 -41.91
C LEU A 168 -12.09 11.42 -42.98
N ARG A 169 -10.75 11.27 -42.99
CA ARG A 169 -9.90 11.82 -44.05
C ARG A 169 -10.10 11.15 -45.41
N GLY A 170 -10.42 9.85 -45.43
CA GLY A 170 -10.77 9.13 -46.66
C GLY A 170 -12.10 9.58 -47.26
N TRP A 171 -13.06 9.96 -46.43
CA TRP A 171 -14.38 10.45 -46.87
C TRP A 171 -14.33 11.88 -47.42
N LEU A 172 -13.51 12.77 -46.83
CA LEU A 172 -13.31 14.15 -47.30
C LEU A 172 -12.51 14.27 -48.61
N ARG A 173 -11.98 13.16 -49.16
CA ARG A 173 -11.16 13.14 -50.37
C ARG A 173 -11.87 12.51 -51.59
N LYS A 174 -13.20 12.30 -51.49
CA LYS A 174 -14.09 11.89 -52.57
C LYS A 174 -15.08 13.01 -52.83
#